data_AF-K2CUB2-F1
#
_entry.id   AF-K2CUB2-F1
#
_cell.length_a   1.000
_cell.length_b   1.000
_cell.length_c   1.000
_cell.angle_alpha   90.00
_cell.angle_beta   90.00
_cell.angle_gamma   90.00
#
_symmetry.space_group_name_H-M   'P 1'
#
loop_
_entity.id
_entity.type
_entity.pdbx_description
1 polymer ?
#
loop_
_entity_poly.entity_id
_entity_poly.type
_entity_poly.pdbx_seq_one_letter_code
_entity_poly.pdbx_strand_id
1 'polypeptide(L)' 'DWKRTVLMVTHDPRIAAYADRIIFLKDGKVVDDTLLNGSNGENAKRLKEKVESL' A
#
# COMPACT_ATOMS: atom_id res chain seq x y z
N ASP A 1 -9.91 23.23 6.57
CA ASP A 1 -9.46 21.88 6.15
C ASP A 1 -9.37 20.93 7.32
N TRP A 2 -9.94 19.74 7.19
CA TRP A 2 -10.22 18.83 8.31
C TRP A 2 -8.99 18.07 8.82
N LYS A 3 -7.83 18.16 8.13
CA LYS A 3 -6.53 17.54 8.46
C LYS A 3 -6.66 16.18 9.14
N ARG A 4 -7.25 15.22 8.43
CA ARG A 4 -7.47 13.86 8.94
C ARG A 4 -6.43 12.91 8.38
N THR A 5 -5.95 12.03 9.24
CA THR A 5 -5.20 10.84 8.85
C THR A 5 -6.19 9.69 8.67
N VAL A 6 -6.07 8.96 7.57
CA VAL A 6 -6.90 7.80 7.28
C VAL A 6 -6.03 6.56 7.24
N LEU A 7 -6.51 5.49 7.86
CA LEU A 7 -5.97 4.15 7.71
C LEU A 7 -7.06 3.27 7.11
N MET A 8 -6.70 2.47 6.12
CA MET A 8 -7.61 1.52 5.50
C MET A 8 -6.92 0.18 5.29
N VAL A 9 -7.72 -0.87 5.14
CA VAL A 9 -7.25 -2.22 4.80
C VAL A 9 -7.94 -2.62 3.50
N THR A 10 -7.17 -3.13 2.55
CA THR A 10 -7.69 -3.63 1.28
C THR A 10 -6.84 -4.78 0.78
N HIS A 11 -7.48 -5.72 0.09
CA HIS A 11 -6.80 -6.76 -0.68
C HIS A 11 -6.60 -6.36 -2.15
N ASP A 12 -7.14 -5.22 -2.59
CA ASP A 12 -6.96 -4.72 -3.95
C ASP A 12 -5.72 -3.80 -4.04
N PRO A 13 -4.64 -4.22 -4.73
CA PRO A 13 -3.43 -3.41 -4.87
C PRO A 13 -3.66 -2.09 -5.62
N ARG A 14 -4.71 -2.01 -6.46
CA ARG A 14 -5.05 -0.78 -7.19
C ARG A 14 -5.56 0.30 -6.24
N ILE A 15 -6.27 -0.08 -5.19
CA ILE A 15 -6.75 0.85 -4.15
C ILE A 15 -5.60 1.26 -3.24
N ALA A 16 -4.77 0.31 -2.82
CA ALA A 16 -3.62 0.58 -1.96
C ALA A 16 -2.59 1.54 -2.61
N ALA A 17 -2.48 1.54 -3.94
CA ALA A 17 -1.60 2.45 -4.69
C ALA A 17 -1.96 3.94 -4.60
N TYR A 18 -3.13 4.29 -4.05
CA TYR A 18 -3.51 5.67 -3.76
C TYR A 18 -3.02 6.18 -2.39
N ALA A 19 -2.56 5.28 -1.52
CA ALA A 19 -2.08 5.67 -0.20
C ALA A 19 -0.67 6.28 -0.29
N ASP A 20 -0.36 7.17 0.65
CA ASP A 20 1.00 7.70 0.80
C ASP A 20 1.97 6.63 1.33
N ARG A 21 1.46 5.60 2.03
CA ARG A 21 2.22 4.53 2.68
C ARG A 21 1.45 3.22 2.65
N ILE A 22 2.16 2.13 2.44
CA ILE A 22 1.61 0.77 2.51
C ILE A 22 2.40 -0.05 3.52
N ILE A 23 1.66 -0.79 4.34
CA ILE A 23 2.21 -1.73 5.30
C ILE A 23 1.66 -3.11 4.96
N PHE A 24 2.55 -4.08 4.74
CA PHE A 24 2.16 -5.47 4.58
C PHE A 24 2.30 -6.23 5.89
N LEU A 25 1.26 -6.99 6.23
CA LEU A 25 1.24 -7.86 7.39
C LEU A 25 1.20 -9.32 6.94
N LYS A 26 1.97 -10.16 7.61
CA LYS A 26 1.90 -11.63 7.48
C LYS A 26 2.09 -12.24 8.87
N ASP A 27 1.19 -13.15 9.24
CA ASP A 27 1.21 -13.83 10.55
C ASP A 27 1.33 -12.87 11.75
N GLY A 28 0.61 -11.75 11.69
CA GLY A 28 0.60 -10.73 12.75
C GLY A 28 1.86 -9.87 12.83
N LYS A 29 2.79 -9.98 11.87
CA LYS A 29 4.03 -9.21 11.81
C LYS A 29 4.05 -8.29 10.61
N VAL A 30 4.64 -7.10 10.77
CA VAL A 30 4.98 -6.22 9.65
C VAL A 30 6.13 -6.85 8.87
N VAL A 31 5.87 -7.17 7.61
CA VAL A 31 6.88 -7.78 6.72
C VAL A 31 7.38 -6.80 5.66
N ASP A 32 6.67 -5.70 5.44
CA ASP A 32 7.10 -4.62 4.56
C ASP A 32 6.43 -3.30 4.94
N ASP A 33 7.16 -2.20 4.76
CA ASP A 33 6.75 -0.85 5.09
C ASP A 33 7.31 0.12 4.05
N THR A 34 6.46 0.55 3.14
CA THR A 34 6.87 1.30 1.94
C THR A 34 6.14 2.64 1.86
N LEU A 35 6.90 3.73 1.75
CA LEU A 35 6.38 5.04 1.37
C LEU A 35 6.27 5.12 -0.16
N LEU A 36 5.11 5.52 -0.66
CA LEU A 36 4.88 5.69 -2.08
C LEU A 36 5.15 7.13 -2.49
N ASN A 37 6.26 7.33 -3.19
CA ASN A 37 6.63 8.61 -3.79
C ASN A 37 6.65 8.41 -5.31
N GLY A 38 5.56 8.73 -6.03
CA GLY A 38 5.49 8.51 -7.47
C GLY A 38 4.06 8.56 -8.03
N SER A 39 3.92 8.49 -9.36
CA SER A 39 2.61 8.48 -10.02
C SER A 39 1.83 7.17 -9.74
N ASN A 40 0.52 7.28 -9.44
CA ASN A 40 -0.30 6.16 -8.96
C ASN A 40 -0.28 4.92 -9.88
N GLY A 41 -0.12 5.10 -11.20
CA GLY A 41 -0.09 4.01 -12.16
C GLY A 41 1.12 3.09 -12.04
N GLU A 42 2.30 3.65 -11.74
CA GLU A 42 3.52 2.87 -11.53
C GLU A 42 3.47 2.12 -10.19
N ASN A 43 2.93 2.78 -9.16
CA ASN A 43 2.75 2.19 -7.84
C ASN A 43 1.85 0.95 -7.89
N ALA A 44 0.73 1.01 -8.62
CA ALA A 44 -0.21 -0.12 -8.71
C ALA A 44 0.41 -1.38 -9.30
N LYS A 45 1.28 -1.23 -10.32
CA LYS A 45 1.99 -2.36 -10.93
C LYS A 45 2.97 -3.00 -9.93
N ARG A 46 3.80 -2.18 -9.28
CA ARG A 46 4.77 -2.64 -8.27
C ARG A 46 4.10 -3.34 -7.09
N LEU A 47 2.94 -2.82 -6.65
CA LEU A 47 2.16 -3.45 -5.58
C LEU A 47 1.63 -4.82 -5.98
N LYS A 48 1.12 -4.96 -7.21
CA LYS A 48 0.61 -6.24 -7.69
C LYS A 48 1.70 -7.31 -7.67
N GLU A 49 2.88 -6.98 -8.19
CA GLU A 49 4.06 -7.86 -8.18
C GLU A 49 4.48 -8.21 -6.73
N LYS A 50 4.47 -7.24 -5.82
CA LYS A 50 4.81 -7.46 -4.40
C LYS A 50 3.79 -8.38 -3.71
N VAL A 51 2.49 -8.16 -3.91
CA VAL A 51 1.41 -9.00 -3.36
C VAL A 51 1.53 -10.44 -3.85
N GLU A 52 1.85 -10.65 -5.12
CA GLU A 52 2.06 -12.00 -5.69
C GLU A 52 3.31 -12.70 -5.12
N SER A 53 4.27 -11.95 -4.56
CA SER A 53 5.53 -12.47 -4.00
C SER A 53 5.50 -12.77 -2.49
N LEU A 54 4.46 -12.32 -1.77
CA LEU A 54 4.32 -12.46 -0.30
C LEU A 54 3.54 -13.72 0.08
#